data_AF-A0A3A4YZE0-F1
#
_entry.id   AF-A0A3A4YZE0-F1
#
_cell.length_a   1.000
_cell.length_b   1.000
_cell.length_c   1.000
_cell.angle_alpha   90.00
_cell.angle_beta   90.00
_cell.angle_gamma   90.00
#
_symmetry.space_group_name_H-M   'P 1'
#
loop_
_entity.id
_entity.type
_entity.pdbx_description
1 polymer ?
#
loop_
_entity_poly.entity_id
_entity_poly.type
_entity_poly.pdbx_seq_one_letter_code
_entity_poly.pdbx_strand_id
1 'polypeptide(L)' 'MDLKELVKPVYSLKPDEARAFIKDYKEGTYSILDVRQPAEYEKYHIPGSILMPLTDLQERMGQLDPKKPVIVY' A
#
# COMPACT_ATOMS: atom_id res chain seq x y z
N MET A 1 1.85 -25.47 2.80
CA MET A 1 2.04 -24.11 2.29
C MET A 1 3.32 -24.10 1.49
N ASP A 2 3.24 -23.82 0.19
CA ASP A 2 4.41 -23.78 -0.67
C ASP A 2 5.12 -22.44 -0.47
N LEU A 3 6.35 -22.48 0.03
CA LEU A 3 7.13 -21.29 0.37
C LEU A 3 7.33 -20.39 -0.87
N LYS A 4 7.27 -20.95 -2.08
CA LYS A 4 7.45 -20.25 -3.36
C LYS A 4 6.31 -19.27 -3.68
N GLU A 5 5.10 -19.53 -3.20
CA GLU A 5 3.97 -18.59 -3.36
C GLU A 5 4.14 -17.33 -2.48
N LEU A 6 4.95 -17.42 -1.42
CA LEU A 6 5.29 -16.28 -0.54
C LEU A 6 6.41 -15.39 -1.11
N VAL A 7 7.11 -15.85 -2.16
CA VAL A 7 8.24 -15.14 -2.78
C VAL A 7 7.96 -14.78 -4.23
N LYS A 8 6.72 -14.37 -4.55
CA LYS A 8 6.50 -13.61 -5.79
C LYS A 8 7.31 -12.32 -5.67
N PRO A 9 8.14 -11.96 -6.66
CA PRO A 9 8.96 -10.76 -6.58
C PRO A 9 8.03 -9.55 -6.44
N VAL A 10 8.01 -8.97 -5.24
CA VAL A 10 7.33 -7.70 -4.97
C VAL A 10 8.27 -6.62 -5.47
N TYR A 11 7.80 -5.84 -6.43
CA TYR A 11 8.57 -4.69 -6.89
C TYR A 11 8.61 -3.63 -5.79
N SER A 12 9.81 -3.37 -5.27
CA SER A 12 10.03 -2.41 -4.19
C SER A 12 10.47 -1.08 -4.78
N LEU A 13 9.76 0.00 -4.42
CA LEU A 13 10.10 1.36 -4.80
C LEU A 13 10.96 2.00 -3.70
N LYS A 14 12.02 2.70 -4.07
CA LYS A 14 12.69 3.65 -3.17
C LYS A 14 11.79 4.87 -2.93
N PRO A 15 12.01 5.64 -1.85
CA PRO A 15 11.19 6.81 -1.55
C PRO A 15 11.09 7.83 -2.70
N ASP A 16 12.18 8.06 -3.45
CA ASP A 16 12.16 8.96 -4.60
C ASP A 16 11.35 8.40 -5.79
N GLU A 17 11.41 7.09 -6.01
CA GLU A 17 10.63 6.42 -7.06
C GLU A 17 9.14 6.42 -6.71
N ALA A 18 8.80 6.20 -5.44
CA ALA A 18 7.43 6.33 -4.94
C ALA A 18 6.90 7.76 -5.06
N ARG A 19 7.72 8.77 -4.73
CA ARG A 19 7.38 10.19 -4.93
C ARG A 19 7.12 10.52 -6.40
N ALA A 20 7.98 10.04 -7.30
CA ALA A 20 7.80 10.22 -8.74
C ALA A 20 6.51 9.53 -9.23
N PHE A 21 6.26 8.29 -8.81
CA PHE A 21 5.02 7.58 -9.13
C PHE A 21 3.77 8.36 -8.69
N ILE A 22 3.72 8.81 -7.42
CA ILE A 22 2.56 9.55 -6.90
C ILE A 22 2.31 10.84 -7.69
N LYS A 23 3.38 11.48 -8.16
CA LYS A 23 3.32 12.71 -8.96
C LYS A 23 2.87 12.46 -10.41
N ASP A 24 3.36 11.39 -11.03
CA ASP A 24 3.18 11.12 -12.46
C ASP A 24 1.84 10.45 -12.78
N TYR A 25 1.26 9.74 -11.80
CA TYR A 25 -0.02 9.05 -11.95
C TYR A 25 -1.18 9.87 -11.35
N LYS A 26 -2.35 9.81 -12.01
CA LYS A 26 -3.55 10.53 -11.56
C LYS A 26 -4.12 9.90 -10.28
N GLU A 27 -4.52 10.74 -9.33
CA GLU A 27 -5.21 10.29 -8.12
C GLU A 27 -6.45 9.44 -8.47
N GLY A 28 -6.63 8.35 -7.73
CA GLY A 28 -7.71 7.39 -7.95
C GLY A 28 -7.43 6.32 -9.01
N THR A 29 -6.32 6.40 -9.76
CA THR A 29 -5.88 5.30 -10.65
C THR A 29 -4.99 4.28 -9.94
N TYR A 30 -4.61 4.54 -8.70
CA TYR A 30 -3.83 3.66 -7.82
C TYR A 30 -4.31 3.82 -6.37
N SER A 31 -3.90 2.90 -5.50
CA SER A 31 -4.18 2.94 -4.07
C SER A 31 -2.87 2.98 -3.29
N ILE A 32 -2.79 3.83 -2.27
CA ILE A 32 -1.71 3.81 -1.29
C ILE A 32 -2.27 3.20 -0.01
N LEU A 33 -1.66 2.12 0.46
CA LEU A 33 -2.05 1.39 1.66
C LEU A 33 -1.01 1.61 2.75
N ASP A 34 -1.45 2.15 3.88
CA ASP A 34 -0.62 2.31 5.07
C ASP A 34 -0.94 1.17 6.03
N VAL A 35 0.04 0.27 6.27
CA VAL A 35 -0.14 -0.91 7.13
C VAL A 35 0.40 -0.71 8.54
N ARG A 36 0.80 0.51 8.88
CA ARG A 36 1.36 0.88 10.19
C ARG A 36 0.28 0.97 11.27
N GLN A 37 0.71 1.25 12.50
CA GLN A 37 -0.21 1.44 13.61
C GLN A 37 -0.99 2.76 13.48
N PRO A 38 -2.25 2.83 13.97
CA PRO A 38 -3.05 4.05 13.91
C PRO A 38 -2.34 5.30 14.48
N ALA A 39 -1.62 5.15 15.59
CA ALA A 39 -0.87 6.24 16.20
C ALA A 39 0.27 6.79 15.29
N GLU A 40 0.88 5.94 14.46
CA GLU A 40 1.90 6.37 13.49
C GLU A 40 1.27 7.12 12.32
N TYR A 41 0.13 6.63 11.84
CA TYR A 41 -0.67 7.26 10.78
C TYR A 41 -1.15 8.65 11.19
N GLU A 42 -1.72 8.79 12.40
CA GLU A 42 -2.19 10.07 12.93
C GLU A 42 -1.07 11.10 13.07
N LYS A 43 0.15 10.65 13.40
CA LYS A 43 1.31 11.52 13.52
C LYS A 43 1.77 12.05 12.16
N TYR A 44 1.81 11.18 11.15
CA TYR A 44 2.11 11.52 9.76
C TYR A 44 1.75 10.36 8.84
N HIS A 45 1.21 10.65 7.66
CA HIS A 45 0.95 9.67 6.60
C HIS A 45 0.99 10.35 5.23
N ILE A 46 1.02 9.55 4.17
CA ILE A 46 0.93 10.05 2.80
C ILE A 46 -0.52 10.49 2.54
N PRO A 47 -0.79 11.73 2.10
CA PRO A 47 -2.15 12.17 1.81
C PRO A 47 -2.85 11.24 0.81
N GLY A 48 -4.11 10.89 1.10
CA GLY A 48 -4.89 9.96 0.28
C GLY A 48 -4.58 8.48 0.51
N SER A 49 -3.68 8.13 1.44
CA SER A 49 -3.48 6.74 1.82
C SER A 49 -4.65 6.19 2.65
N ILE A 50 -4.86 4.89 2.52
CA ILE A 50 -5.88 4.13 3.23
C ILE A 50 -5.17 3.43 4.40
N LEU A 51 -5.57 3.74 5.63
CA LEU A 51 -5.09 3.02 6.81
C LEU A 51 -5.73 1.63 6.91
N MET A 52 -4.89 0.60 6.85
CA MET A 52 -5.26 -0.80 7.05
C MET A 52 -4.14 -1.49 7.83
N PRO A 53 -4.13 -1.38 9.17
CA PRO A 53 -3.08 -1.94 10.01
C PRO A 53 -2.83 -3.41 9.66
N LEU A 54 -1.58 -3.85 9.75
CA LEU A 54 -1.20 -5.22 9.36
C LEU A 54 -2.04 -6.31 10.07
N THR A 55 -2.50 -6.04 11.30
CA THR A 55 -3.39 -6.91 12.08
C THR A 55 -4.75 -7.13 11.43
N ASP A 56 -5.25 -6.14 10.68
CA ASP A 56 -6.58 -6.15 10.07
C ASP A 56 -6.52 -6.44 8.57
N LEU A 57 -5.31 -6.46 7.99
CA LEU A 57 -5.07 -6.54 6.55
C LEU A 57 -5.72 -7.77 5.92
N GLN A 58 -5.62 -8.95 6.57
CA GLN A 58 -6.18 -10.18 6.03
C GLN A 58 -7.71 -10.12 5.89
N GLU A 59 -8.39 -9.48 6.83
CA GLU A 59 -9.85 -9.41 6.85
C GLU A 59 -10.37 -8.29 5.92
N ARG A 60 -9.58 -7.23 5.74
CA ARG A 60 -10.03 -6.01 5.06
C ARG A 60 -9.50 -5.86 3.63
N MET A 61 -8.50 -6.63 3.20
CA MET A 61 -7.90 -6.49 1.86
C MET A 61 -8.91 -6.66 0.71
N GLY A 62 -10.00 -7.40 0.92
CA GLY A 62 -11.08 -7.56 -0.06
C GLY A 62 -11.84 -6.27 -0.41
N GLN A 63 -11.60 -5.17 0.33
CA GLN A 63 -12.16 -3.84 0.06
C GLN A 63 -11.37 -3.08 -1.03
N LEU A 64 -10.16 -3.54 -1.36
CA LEU A 64 -9.33 -2.93 -2.38
C LEU A 64 -9.82 -3.31 -3.79
N ASP A 65 -9.80 -2.36 -4.72
CA ASP A 65 -10.09 -2.63 -6.12
C ASP A 65 -8.92 -3.43 -6.75
N PRO A 66 -9.12 -4.71 -7.13
CA PRO A 66 -8.05 -5.54 -7.67
C PRO A 66 -7.57 -5.09 -9.05
N LYS A 67 -8.25 -4.13 -9.70
CA LYS A 67 -7.85 -3.57 -11.00
C LYS A 67 -6.87 -2.41 -10.86
N LYS A 68 -6.67 -1.88 -9.65
CA LYS A 68 -5.76 -0.77 -9.40
C LYS A 68 -4.44 -1.27 -8.82
N PRO A 69 -3.29 -0.73 -9.25
CA PRO A 69 -2.03 -0.98 -8.55
C PRO A 69 -2.12 -0.48 -7.11
N VAL A 70 -1.55 -1.25 -6.19
CA VAL A 70 -1.50 -0.95 -4.76
C VAL A 70 -0.04 -0.76 -4.36
N ILE A 71 0.26 0.39 -3.76
CA ILE A 71 1.54 0.67 -3.11
C ILE A 71 1.33 0.50 -1.62
N VAL A 72 2.15 -0.33 -0.98
CA VAL A 72 2.08 -0.60 0.46
C VAL A 72 3.29 0.01 1.15
N TYR A 73 3.10 0.63 2.31
CA TYR A 73 4.18 1.17 3.14
C TYR A 73 3.90 1.06 4.63
#